data_AF-A0A950Z1S5-F1
#
_entry.id   AF-A0A950Z1S5-F1
#
_cell.length_a   1.000
_cell.length_b   1.000
_cell.length_c   1.000
_cell.angle_alpha   90.00
_cell.angle_beta   90.00
_cell.angle_gamma   90.00
#
_symmetry.space_group_name_H-M   'P 1'
#
loop_
_entity.id
_entity.type
_entity.pdbx_description
1 polymer ?
#
loop_
_entity_poly.entity_id
_entity_poly.type
_entity_poly.pdbx_seq_one_letter_code
_entity_poly.pdbx_strand_id
1 'polypeptide(L)'
;MLKLSRAAVAITLLLPLGAAAQRHPHYLHAIQDLRYARALLQRGQNWDWGRVAADQRRAIGEVDRAIAELRRAAADDGRNPNDLPPIEMRWQPRDRLHRAAEALDRARDNIEHEEDNPSAREMRDRAFRHIDEAHRAVHHAIDYWRD
;
A
#
# COMPACT_ATOMS: atom_id res chain seq x y z
N MET A 1 -39.72 -33.36 -50.98
CA MET A 1 -39.73 -33.95 -49.62
C MET A 1 -38.55 -34.91 -49.49
N LEU A 2 -37.46 -34.56 -48.77
CA LEU A 2 -36.62 -35.49 -47.98
C LEU A 2 -35.49 -34.75 -47.21
N LYS A 3 -35.68 -34.68 -45.88
CA LYS A 3 -34.76 -34.78 -44.72
C LYS A 3 -33.37 -34.10 -44.71
N LEU A 4 -33.20 -33.29 -43.65
CA LEU A 4 -31.98 -32.69 -43.09
C LEU A 4 -30.81 -33.68 -42.89
N SER A 5 -29.57 -33.19 -42.99
CA SER A 5 -28.47 -33.65 -42.14
C SER A 5 -27.49 -32.52 -41.86
N ARG A 6 -27.34 -32.23 -40.57
CA ARG A 6 -26.46 -31.23 -39.96
C ARG A 6 -25.05 -31.81 -39.91
N ALA A 7 -24.02 -31.01 -40.21
CA ALA A 7 -22.67 -31.30 -39.77
C ALA A 7 -22.03 -29.99 -39.30
N ALA A 8 -21.84 -29.91 -37.99
CA ALA A 8 -21.19 -28.82 -37.29
C ALA A 8 -19.68 -28.86 -37.53
N VAL A 9 -19.04 -27.69 -37.63
CA VAL A 9 -17.59 -27.55 -37.48
C VAL A 9 -17.33 -26.64 -36.28
N ALA A 10 -16.52 -27.18 -35.38
CA ALA A 10 -16.26 -26.71 -34.03
C ALA A 10 -15.52 -25.38 -33.99
N ILE A 11 -15.98 -24.50 -33.10
CA ILE A 11 -15.27 -23.29 -32.68
C ILE A 11 -14.26 -23.72 -31.62
N THR A 12 -12.99 -23.86 -31.99
CA THR A 12 -11.91 -24.01 -31.01
C THR A 12 -11.47 -22.60 -30.56
N LEU A 13 -12.19 -22.05 -29.59
CA LEU A 13 -11.76 -20.87 -28.84
C LEU A 13 -10.70 -21.32 -27.83
N LEU A 14 -9.43 -21.31 -28.23
CA LEU A 14 -8.31 -21.39 -27.30
C LEU A 14 -7.91 -19.97 -26.91
N LEU A 15 -8.55 -19.44 -25.87
CA LEU A 15 -8.06 -18.27 -25.14
C LEU A 15 -7.95 -18.64 -23.66
N PRO A 16 -6.88 -18.20 -22.98
CA PRO A 16 -6.35 -18.85 -21.80
C PRO A 16 -7.34 -18.77 -20.63
N LEU A 17 -7.43 -19.89 -19.91
CA LEU A 17 -7.93 -19.97 -18.54
C LEU A 17 -7.43 -18.75 -17.77
N GLY A 18 -8.38 -17.98 -17.24
CA GLY A 18 -8.11 -16.69 -16.64
C GLY A 18 -6.92 -16.71 -15.68
N ALA A 19 -5.86 -15.99 -16.06
CA ALA A 19 -5.18 -15.15 -15.09
C ALA A 19 -6.16 -14.01 -14.75
N ALA A 20 -7.27 -14.34 -14.08
CA ALA A 20 -7.96 -13.33 -13.31
C ALA A 20 -6.93 -12.93 -12.27
N ALA A 21 -6.29 -11.76 -12.45
CA ALA A 21 -5.46 -11.17 -11.41
C ALA A 21 -6.30 -11.27 -10.13
N GLN A 22 -5.87 -12.12 -9.19
CA GLN A 22 -6.50 -12.18 -7.87
C GLN A 22 -6.32 -10.77 -7.32
N ARG A 23 -7.38 -9.97 -7.38
CA ARG A 23 -7.37 -8.65 -6.77
C ARG A 23 -7.38 -8.93 -5.28
N HIS A 24 -6.31 -8.51 -4.62
CA HIS A 24 -6.16 -8.53 -3.17
C HIS A 24 -6.65 -7.17 -2.64
N PRO A 25 -7.96 -6.99 -2.38
CA PRO A 25 -8.50 -5.68 -2.01
C PRO A 25 -7.84 -5.12 -0.76
N HIS A 26 -7.45 -5.96 0.20
CA HIS A 26 -6.77 -5.48 1.40
C HIS A 26 -5.37 -4.96 1.11
N TYR A 27 -4.59 -5.60 0.22
CA TYR A 27 -3.31 -5.03 -0.22
C TYR A 27 -3.49 -3.70 -0.93
N LEU A 28 -4.54 -3.53 -1.73
CA LEU A 28 -4.85 -2.23 -2.35
C LEU A 28 -5.22 -1.17 -1.30
N HIS A 29 -6.01 -1.52 -0.28
CA HIS A 29 -6.35 -0.63 0.82
C HIS A 29 -5.11 -0.26 1.66
N ALA A 30 -4.27 -1.24 2.00
CA ALA A 30 -3.01 -1.01 2.69
C ALA A 30 -2.10 -0.06 1.90
N ILE A 31 -1.96 -0.26 0.58
CA ILE A 31 -1.19 0.65 -0.28
C ILE A 31 -1.77 2.07 -0.27
N GLN A 32 -3.09 2.23 -0.24
CA GLN A 32 -3.74 3.55 -0.15
C GLN A 32 -3.45 4.23 1.19
N ASP A 33 -3.58 3.51 2.30
CA ASP A 33 -3.26 4.01 3.64
C ASP A 33 -1.77 4.38 3.75
N LEU A 34 -0.86 3.57 3.22
CA LEU A 34 0.58 3.87 3.18
C LEU A 34 0.89 5.11 2.35
N ARG A 35 0.25 5.28 1.19
CA ARG A 35 0.38 6.52 0.40
C ARG A 35 -0.13 7.73 1.16
N TYR A 36 -1.20 7.58 1.93
CA TYR A 36 -1.72 8.63 2.78
C TYR A 36 -0.77 9.00 3.92
N ALA A 37 -0.22 8.00 4.63
CA ALA A 37 0.84 8.20 5.63
C ALA A 37 2.05 8.93 5.02
N ARG A 38 2.50 8.49 3.83
CA ARG A 38 3.58 9.16 3.10
C ARG A 38 3.25 10.61 2.77
N ALA A 39 2.03 10.89 2.30
CA ALA A 39 1.60 12.25 1.97
C ALA A 39 1.63 13.17 3.20
N LEU A 40 1.16 12.68 4.35
CA LEU A 40 1.20 13.39 5.62
C LEU A 40 2.63 13.71 6.06
N LEU A 41 3.53 12.73 5.91
CA LEU A 41 4.94 12.84 6.28
C LEU A 41 5.76 13.62 5.27
N GLN A 42 5.35 13.70 4.01
CA GLN A 42 6.12 14.34 2.96
C GLN A 42 6.32 15.83 3.28
N ARG A 43 7.54 16.30 2.99
CA ARG A 43 7.90 17.71 3.09
C ARG A 43 7.00 18.52 2.15
N GLY A 44 5.95 19.12 2.71
CA GLY A 44 5.27 20.24 2.07
C GLY A 44 6.20 21.45 2.10
N GLN A 45 6.15 22.29 1.06
CA GLN A 45 7.07 23.41 0.83
C GLN A 45 7.17 24.41 2.01
N ASN A 46 6.27 24.32 3.00
CA ASN A 46 6.16 25.24 4.14
C ASN A 46 6.36 24.58 5.52
N TRP A 47 6.71 23.29 5.61
CA TRP A 47 6.78 22.59 6.90
C TRP A 47 8.22 22.28 7.31
N ASP A 48 8.63 22.89 8.43
CA ASP A 48 9.86 22.53 9.12
C ASP A 48 9.60 21.37 10.09
N TRP A 49 10.18 20.21 9.79
CA TRP A 49 10.17 19.04 10.68
C TRP A 49 11.17 19.17 11.84
N GLY A 50 12.01 20.21 11.82
CA GLY A 50 12.95 20.55 12.89
C GLY A 50 13.69 19.33 13.43
N ARG A 51 13.58 19.13 14.74
CA ARG A 51 14.29 18.10 15.49
C ARG A 51 13.84 16.66 15.24
N VAL A 52 12.67 16.43 14.63
CA VAL A 52 12.19 15.07 14.27
C VAL A 52 12.40 14.74 12.79
N ALA A 53 13.11 15.59 12.04
CA ALA A 53 13.28 15.41 10.60
C ALA A 53 14.00 14.10 10.24
N ALA A 54 14.85 13.56 11.13
CA ALA A 54 15.52 12.28 10.92
C ALA A 54 14.52 11.10 10.98
N ASP A 55 13.68 11.07 12.01
CA ASP A 55 12.63 10.06 12.18
C ASP A 55 11.59 10.13 11.06
N GLN A 56 11.19 11.34 10.67
CA GLN A 56 10.28 11.55 9.55
C GLN A 56 10.85 10.98 8.24
N ARG A 57 12.13 11.21 7.93
CA ARG A 57 12.76 10.64 6.72
C ARG A 57 12.86 9.12 6.81
N ARG A 58 13.18 8.58 7.99
CA ARG A 58 13.20 7.14 8.22
C ARG A 58 11.83 6.53 7.96
N ALA A 59 10.78 7.10 8.55
CA ALA A 59 9.40 6.64 8.36
C ALA A 59 9.00 6.63 6.88
N ILE A 60 9.30 7.69 6.12
CA ILE A 60 9.04 7.71 4.66
C ILE A 60 9.78 6.57 3.95
N GLY A 61 11.05 6.37 4.26
CA GLY A 61 11.85 5.31 3.63
C GLY A 61 11.28 3.92 3.87
N GLU A 62 10.78 3.65 5.08
CA GLU A 62 10.12 2.39 5.39
C GLU A 62 8.75 2.26 4.70
N VAL A 63 7.95 3.33 4.67
CA VAL A 63 6.68 3.35 3.94
C VAL A 63 6.89 3.05 2.44
N ASP A 64 7.90 3.64 1.83
CA ASP A 64 8.24 3.39 0.42
C ASP A 64 8.59 1.92 0.17
N ARG A 65 9.33 1.28 1.08
CA ARG A 65 9.64 -0.15 1.00
C ARG A 65 8.41 -1.03 1.21
N ALA A 66 7.56 -0.71 2.19
CA ALA A 66 6.30 -1.43 2.41
C ALA A 66 5.40 -1.40 1.16
N ILE A 67 5.23 -0.21 0.55
CA ILE A 67 4.47 -0.07 -0.71
C ILE A 67 5.08 -0.94 -1.81
N ALA A 68 6.41 -0.96 -1.95
CA ALA A 68 7.07 -1.77 -2.97
C ALA A 68 6.82 -3.27 -2.79
N GLU A 69 6.85 -3.77 -1.55
CA GLU A 69 6.56 -5.18 -1.26
C GLU A 69 5.10 -5.54 -1.54
N LEU A 70 4.15 -4.71 -1.08
CA LEU A 70 2.72 -4.99 -1.28
C LEU A 70 2.30 -4.92 -2.75
N ARG A 71 2.96 -4.07 -3.57
CA ARG A 71 2.72 -4.04 -5.01
C ARG A 71 3.17 -5.32 -5.71
N ARG A 72 4.33 -5.86 -5.32
CA ARG A 72 4.80 -7.16 -5.82
C ARG A 72 3.82 -8.26 -5.38
N ALA A 73 3.37 -8.23 -4.12
CA ALA A 73 2.42 -9.20 -3.57
C ALA A 73 1.06 -9.17 -4.29
N ALA A 74 0.58 -7.98 -4.63
CA ALA A 74 -0.68 -7.76 -5.33
C ALA A 74 -0.59 -8.04 -6.84
N ALA A 75 0.60 -8.35 -7.37
CA ALA A 75 0.89 -8.34 -8.82
C ALA A 75 0.39 -7.04 -9.51
N ASP A 76 0.47 -5.92 -8.78
CA ASP A 76 -0.06 -4.62 -9.19
C ASP A 76 1.06 -3.73 -9.76
N ASP A 77 1.19 -3.73 -11.08
CA ASP A 77 2.03 -2.78 -11.82
C ASP A 77 1.41 -1.36 -11.85
N GLY A 78 0.16 -1.17 -11.40
CA GLY A 78 -0.69 -0.03 -11.73
C GLY A 78 -0.93 1.02 -10.64
N ARG A 79 0.07 1.89 -10.38
CA ARG A 79 -0.08 3.34 -10.07
C ARG A 79 1.29 3.98 -9.79
N ASN A 80 1.47 5.27 -10.05
CA ASN A 80 2.72 5.96 -9.73
C ASN A 80 2.93 5.99 -8.20
N PRO A 81 4.08 5.55 -7.65
CA PRO A 81 4.36 5.66 -6.20
C PRO A 81 4.37 7.11 -5.69
N ASN A 82 4.56 8.09 -6.58
CA ASN A 82 4.50 9.51 -6.26
C ASN A 82 3.08 10.10 -6.36
N ASP A 83 2.08 9.32 -6.74
CA ASP A 83 0.68 9.75 -6.73
C ASP A 83 0.16 9.73 -5.28
N LEU A 84 0.25 10.90 -4.64
CA LEU A 84 -0.09 11.07 -3.24
C LEU A 84 -1.52 11.57 -3.11
N PRO A 85 -2.31 10.98 -2.21
CA PRO A 85 -3.65 11.49 -1.93
C PRO A 85 -3.57 12.93 -1.39
N PRO A 86 -4.61 13.74 -1.64
CA PRO A 86 -4.70 15.06 -1.04
C PRO A 86 -4.72 14.95 0.49
N ILE A 87 -4.03 15.88 1.15
CA ILE A 87 -4.05 16.04 2.60
C ILE A 87 -4.59 17.41 2.96
N GLU A 88 -5.16 17.54 4.15
CA GLU A 88 -5.57 18.84 4.66
C GLU A 88 -4.31 19.69 4.98
N MET A 89 -4.19 20.82 4.29
CA MET A 89 -2.98 21.65 4.36
C MET A 89 -2.82 22.34 5.71
N ARG A 90 -3.90 22.62 6.46
CA ARG A 90 -3.82 23.32 7.75
C ARG A 90 -3.19 22.50 8.88
N TRP A 91 -3.04 21.18 8.71
CA TRP A 91 -2.46 20.34 9.75
C TRP A 91 -0.99 20.69 9.99
N GLN A 92 -0.66 20.90 11.25
CA GLN A 92 0.71 21.11 11.68
C GLN A 92 1.50 19.79 11.68
N PRO A 93 2.85 19.81 11.70
CA PRO A 93 3.66 18.59 11.70
C PRO A 93 3.22 17.55 12.74
N ARG A 94 2.90 17.98 13.97
CA ARG A 94 2.42 17.08 15.04
C ARG A 94 1.10 16.37 14.68
N ASP A 95 0.13 17.10 14.16
CA ASP A 95 -1.16 16.55 13.73
C ASP A 95 -1.02 15.55 12.59
N ARG A 96 -0.04 15.79 11.71
CA ARG A 96 0.30 14.90 10.60
C ARG A 96 0.96 13.61 11.09
N LEU A 97 1.84 13.68 12.11
CA LEU A 97 2.45 12.49 12.71
C LEU A 97 1.39 11.56 13.32
N HIS A 98 0.45 12.10 14.09
CA HIS A 98 -0.63 11.29 14.66
C HIS A 98 -1.49 10.62 13.59
N ARG A 99 -1.87 11.35 12.55
CA ARG A 99 -2.64 10.79 11.42
C ARG A 99 -1.83 9.79 10.59
N ALA A 100 -0.52 9.99 10.49
CA ALA A 100 0.36 9.04 9.84
C ALA A 100 0.41 7.73 10.63
N ALA A 101 0.49 7.78 11.97
CA ALA A 101 0.39 6.60 12.82
C ALA A 101 -0.95 5.87 12.60
N GLU A 102 -2.09 6.58 12.65
CA GLU A 102 -3.40 5.97 12.40
C GLU A 102 -3.52 5.32 11.01
N ALA A 103 -2.87 5.91 9.99
CA ALA A 103 -2.84 5.34 8.64
C ALA A 103 -1.95 4.10 8.56
N LEU A 104 -0.82 4.09 9.28
CA LEU A 104 0.05 2.92 9.39
C LEU A 104 -0.66 1.77 10.11
N ASP A 105 -1.42 2.04 11.17
CA ASP A 105 -2.23 1.04 11.87
C ASP A 105 -3.23 0.38 10.92
N ARG A 106 -4.00 1.18 10.16
CA ARG A 106 -4.94 0.63 9.17
C ARG A 106 -4.26 -0.17 8.06
N ALA A 107 -3.08 0.28 7.60
CA ALA A 107 -2.31 -0.46 6.62
C ALA A 107 -1.87 -1.83 7.18
N ARG A 108 -1.42 -1.85 8.43
CA ARG A 108 -1.03 -3.06 9.15
C ARG A 108 -2.19 -4.03 9.30
N ASP A 109 -3.36 -3.54 9.73
CA ASP A 109 -4.57 -4.35 9.89
C ASP A 109 -5.01 -4.94 8.55
N ASN A 110 -4.97 -4.16 7.47
CA ASN A 110 -5.33 -4.65 6.15
C ASN A 110 -4.44 -5.82 5.70
N ILE A 111 -3.14 -5.78 5.96
CA ILE A 111 -2.25 -6.88 5.55
C ILE A 111 -2.32 -8.09 6.48
N GLU A 112 -2.95 -7.99 7.66
CA GLU A 112 -3.13 -9.11 8.59
C GLU A 112 -4.21 -10.11 8.13
N HIS A 113 -5.20 -9.65 7.37
CA HIS A 113 -6.37 -10.45 7.02
C HIS A 113 -6.20 -11.34 5.77
N GLU A 114 -5.06 -11.26 5.07
CA GLU A 114 -4.89 -11.94 3.79
C GLU A 114 -3.81 -13.03 3.87
N GLU A 115 -4.19 -14.30 3.66
CA GLU A 115 -3.51 -15.22 2.72
C GLU A 115 -4.07 -16.64 2.65
N ASP A 116 -4.45 -17.03 1.44
CA ASP A 116 -4.31 -18.40 0.93
C ASP A 116 -3.26 -18.51 -0.19
N ASN A 117 -2.54 -17.42 -0.52
CA ASN A 117 -1.54 -17.41 -1.60
C ASN A 117 -0.10 -17.54 -1.06
N PRO A 118 0.58 -18.68 -1.23
CA PRO A 118 1.94 -18.88 -0.73
C PRO A 118 2.99 -17.97 -1.35
N SER A 119 2.77 -17.47 -2.58
CA SER A 119 3.76 -16.63 -3.27
C SER A 119 3.81 -15.20 -2.73
N ALA A 120 2.76 -14.74 -2.02
CA ALA A 120 2.69 -13.42 -1.42
C ALA A 120 3.26 -13.35 0.01
N ARG A 121 3.44 -14.51 0.68
CA ARG A 121 3.80 -14.61 2.12
C ARG A 121 5.02 -13.79 2.46
N GLU A 122 6.09 -14.02 1.71
CA GLU A 122 7.39 -13.41 1.99
C GLU A 122 7.33 -11.88 1.79
N MET A 123 6.60 -11.42 0.77
CA MET A 123 6.41 -10.00 0.49
C MET A 123 5.59 -9.33 1.58
N ARG A 124 4.50 -9.97 2.02
CA ARG A 124 3.67 -9.49 3.14
C ARG A 124 4.47 -9.42 4.43
N ASP A 125 5.25 -10.44 4.75
CA ASP A 125 6.07 -10.47 5.98
C ASP A 125 7.15 -9.38 5.95
N ARG A 126 7.73 -9.10 4.77
CA ARG A 126 8.62 -7.93 4.60
C ARG A 126 7.87 -6.61 4.78
N ALA A 127 6.66 -6.49 4.21
CA ALA A 127 5.82 -5.30 4.36
C ALA A 127 5.48 -5.03 5.83
N PHE A 128 5.10 -6.06 6.61
CA PHE A 128 4.89 -5.97 8.05
C PHE A 128 6.07 -5.33 8.77
N ARG A 129 7.29 -5.85 8.53
CA ARG A 129 8.50 -5.30 9.16
C ARG A 129 8.71 -3.83 8.83
N HIS A 130 8.50 -3.44 7.57
CA HIS A 130 8.63 -2.04 7.16
C HIS A 130 7.55 -1.15 7.80
N ILE A 131 6.31 -1.60 7.89
CA ILE A 131 5.24 -0.86 8.57
C ILE A 131 5.55 -0.68 10.06
N ASP A 132 6.02 -1.71 10.74
CA ASP A 132 6.38 -1.65 12.16
C ASP A 132 7.59 -0.73 12.42
N GLU A 133 8.58 -0.69 11.52
CA GLU A 133 9.70 0.26 11.58
C GLU A 133 9.24 1.71 11.32
N ALA A 134 8.31 1.92 10.38
CA ALA A 134 7.70 3.22 10.15
C ALA A 134 6.93 3.70 11.39
N HIS A 135 6.14 2.81 12.01
CA HIS A 135 5.41 3.09 13.25
C HIS A 135 6.36 3.56 14.35
N ARG A 136 7.43 2.80 14.59
CA ARG A 136 8.43 3.14 15.61
C ARG A 136 9.06 4.51 15.38
N ALA A 137 9.41 4.83 14.13
CA ALA A 137 9.95 6.15 13.80
C ALA A 137 8.92 7.27 14.02
N VAL A 138 7.66 7.07 13.61
CA VAL A 138 6.59 8.07 13.82
C VAL A 138 6.30 8.27 15.31
N HIS A 139 6.22 7.21 16.11
CA HIS A 139 6.01 7.32 17.56
C HIS A 139 7.18 8.02 18.25
N HIS A 140 8.42 7.67 17.89
CA HIS A 140 9.59 8.38 18.40
C HIS A 140 9.53 9.88 18.07
N ALA A 141 9.13 10.24 16.84
CA ALA A 141 8.92 11.64 16.47
C ALA A 141 7.81 12.31 17.29
N ILE A 142 6.68 11.64 17.53
CA ILE A 142 5.57 12.16 18.34
C ILE A 142 6.03 12.44 19.77
N ASP A 143 6.71 11.49 20.38
CA ASP A 143 7.19 11.58 21.76
C ASP A 143 8.22 12.68 21.88
N TYR A 144 9.24 12.66 21.01
CA TYR A 144 10.27 13.66 21.02
C TYR A 144 9.67 15.05 20.83
N TRP A 145 8.74 15.27 19.89
CA TRP A 145 8.10 16.58 19.67
C TRP A 145 7.43 17.20 20.92
N ARG A 146 7.06 16.39 21.93
CA ARG A 146 6.45 16.90 23.19
C ARG A 146 7.46 17.54 24.14
N ASP A 147 8.74 17.18 24.02
CA ASP A 147 9.85 17.70 24.83
C ASP A 147 10.42 19.01 24.28
#